data_AF-A0A377ZL00-F1
#
_entry.id   AF-A0A377ZL00-F1
#
_cell.length_a   1.000
_cell.length_b   1.000
_cell.length_c   1.000
_cell.angle_alpha   90.00
_cell.angle_beta   90.00
_cell.angle_gamma   90.00
#
_symmetry.space_group_name_H-M   'P 1'
#
loop_
_entity.id
_entity.type
_entity.pdbx_description
1 polymer ?
#
loop_
_entity_poly.entity_id
_entity_poly.type
_entity_poly.pdbx_seq_one_letter_code
_entity_poly.pdbx_strand_id
1 'polypeptide(L)'
;MTEGKLRYDVDLAEKPQEDLSAAQQRRRKLSALAFAATIIVMAIVGVVIKAGFSFAIIVMLLVALMTGLVGGLRPTQILQALYHGCGRLVWMFILYWLYNPILELMDGLHAYQGLLEYTQPLLEGISPAWLCFSIFAFNIIGHVPGAAVAQMTFTHKIFGPMLMAAGVPPQGTTAVLLASSQVDWFGPFPSSDMFGQMGLAQSTHLKYMLYNGWAIVVANIILFALLFQILV
;
A
#
# COMPACT_ATOMS: atom_id res chain seq x y z
N MET A 1 27.85 20.72 7.00
CA MET A 1 27.56 20.17 8.34
C MET A 1 26.18 20.66 8.75
N THR A 2 25.15 19.83 8.61
CA THR A 2 23.81 20.14 9.14
C THR A 2 23.67 19.42 10.46
N GLU A 3 24.02 20.10 11.55
CA GLU A 3 23.72 19.61 12.91
C GLU A 3 22.20 19.56 13.10
N GLY A 4 21.69 18.39 13.47
CA GLY A 4 20.28 18.19 13.77
C GLY A 4 19.85 19.00 14.99
N LYS A 5 18.91 19.93 14.79
CA LYS A 5 18.34 20.79 15.85
C LYS A 5 17.55 20.04 16.93
N LEU A 6 17.32 18.73 16.75
CA LEU A 6 16.53 17.89 17.64
C LEU A 6 17.39 16.71 18.08
N ARG A 7 17.68 16.69 19.38
CA ARG A 7 18.24 15.53 20.07
C ARG A 7 17.05 14.70 20.50
N TYR A 8 16.86 13.55 19.87
CA TYR A 8 16.04 12.52 20.49
C TYR A 8 16.77 12.13 21.76
N ASP A 9 16.14 12.29 22.94
CA ASP A 9 16.47 11.46 24.10
C ASP A 9 16.06 10.03 23.71
N VAL A 10 16.88 9.44 22.83
CA VAL A 10 17.09 8.02 22.91
C VAL A 10 17.60 7.87 24.33
N ASP A 11 16.83 7.18 25.16
CA ASP A 11 17.35 6.58 26.37
C ASP A 11 18.49 5.64 25.88
N LEU A 12 19.66 6.24 25.69
CA LEU A 12 20.97 5.65 25.44
C LEU A 12 21.58 5.25 26.78
N ALA A 13 20.81 5.27 27.88
CA ALA A 13 20.90 4.12 28.74
C ALA A 13 20.68 2.94 27.80
N GLU A 14 21.79 2.37 27.29
CA GLU A 14 21.82 1.05 26.71
C GLU A 14 20.83 0.26 27.54
N LYS A 15 19.62 0.01 27.01
CA LYS A 15 18.86 -1.13 27.46
C LYS A 15 19.88 -2.23 27.28
N PRO A 16 20.46 -2.76 28.38
CA PRO A 16 21.74 -3.46 28.35
C PRO A 16 21.65 -4.34 27.16
N GLN A 17 22.49 -4.05 26.15
CA GLN A 17 22.44 -4.67 24.83
C GLN A 17 22.15 -6.12 25.14
N GLU A 18 20.91 -6.60 24.89
CA GLU A 18 20.54 -7.95 25.31
C GLU A 18 21.68 -8.77 24.74
N ASP A 19 22.49 -9.39 25.60
CA ASP A 19 23.67 -10.16 25.20
C ASP A 19 23.11 -11.37 24.45
N LEU A 20 22.67 -11.09 23.23
CA LEU A 20 22.03 -12.00 22.32
C LEU A 20 23.20 -12.90 21.99
N SER A 21 23.13 -14.11 22.54
CA SER A 21 24.06 -15.16 22.22
C SER A 21 24.30 -15.15 20.71
N ALA A 22 25.55 -15.38 20.28
CA ALA A 22 25.88 -15.40 18.84
C ALA A 22 24.92 -16.30 18.04
N ALA A 23 24.34 -17.32 18.69
CA ALA A 23 23.26 -18.15 18.17
C ALA A 23 21.94 -17.38 17.88
N GLN A 24 21.46 -16.52 18.79
CA GLN A 24 20.27 -15.67 18.59
C GLN A 24 20.50 -14.62 17.51
N GLN A 25 21.69 -13.99 17.48
CA GLN A 25 22.08 -13.04 16.43
C GLN A 25 22.05 -13.71 15.05
N ARG A 26 22.63 -14.92 14.94
CA ARG A 26 22.64 -15.71 13.71
C ARG A 26 21.22 -16.11 13.29
N ARG A 27 20.39 -16.54 14.24
CA ARG A 27 19.00 -16.92 13.98
C ARG A 27 18.19 -15.75 13.44
N ARG A 28 18.31 -14.55 14.02
CA ARG A 28 17.65 -13.33 13.51
C ARG A 28 18.03 -13.02 12.06
N LYS A 29 19.32 -13.09 11.72
CA LYS A 29 19.79 -12.88 10.34
C LYS A 29 19.20 -13.92 9.38
N LEU A 30 19.17 -15.18 9.79
CA LEU A 30 18.56 -16.25 8.99
C LEU A 30 17.05 -16.04 8.82
N SER A 31 16.33 -15.61 9.86
CA SER A 31 14.90 -15.29 9.76
C SER A 31 14.63 -14.15 8.79
N ALA A 32 15.43 -13.08 8.84
CA ALA A 32 15.32 -11.96 7.93
C ALA A 32 15.60 -12.39 6.47
N LEU A 33 16.59 -13.26 6.28
CA LEU A 33 16.89 -13.82 4.96
C LEU A 33 15.76 -14.73 4.46
N ALA A 34 15.20 -15.56 5.34
CA ALA A 34 14.05 -16.42 5.01
C ALA A 34 12.81 -15.60 4.66
N PHE A 35 12.55 -14.51 5.39
CA PHE A 35 11.50 -13.54 5.07
C PHE A 35 11.69 -12.97 3.66
N ALA A 36 12.87 -12.41 3.37
CA ALA A 36 13.17 -11.80 2.08
C ALA A 36 13.10 -12.83 0.93
N ALA A 37 13.71 -14.01 1.11
CA ALA A 37 13.70 -15.06 0.11
C ALA A 37 12.29 -15.57 -0.17
N THR A 38 11.47 -15.78 0.87
CA THR A 38 10.08 -16.26 0.71
C THR A 38 9.25 -15.23 -0.05
N ILE A 39 9.35 -13.93 0.29
CA ILE A 39 8.63 -12.86 -0.43
C ILE A 39 9.05 -12.82 -1.91
N ILE A 40 10.35 -12.85 -2.20
CA ILE A 40 10.86 -12.75 -3.57
C ILE A 40 10.39 -13.95 -4.41
N VAL A 41 10.55 -15.18 -3.90
CA VAL A 41 10.11 -16.39 -4.59
C VAL A 41 8.61 -16.34 -4.85
N MET A 42 7.83 -16.01 -3.84
CA MET A 42 6.37 -15.94 -3.96
C MET A 42 5.92 -14.84 -4.92
N ALA A 43 6.58 -13.68 -4.94
CA ALA A 43 6.30 -12.61 -5.89
C ALA A 43 6.56 -13.05 -7.34
N ILE A 44 7.70 -13.70 -7.60
CA ILE A 44 8.03 -14.24 -8.93
C ILE A 44 6.98 -15.28 -9.35
N VAL A 45 6.63 -16.22 -8.47
CA VAL A 45 5.60 -17.23 -8.73
C VAL A 45 4.26 -16.57 -9.05
N GLY A 46 3.86 -15.56 -8.26
CA GLY A 46 2.62 -14.81 -8.47
C GLY A 46 2.56 -14.15 -9.84
N VAL A 47 3.66 -13.57 -10.31
CA VAL A 47 3.76 -12.96 -11.65
C VAL A 47 3.67 -14.01 -12.75
N VAL A 48 4.39 -15.14 -12.61
CA VAL A 48 4.39 -16.22 -13.63
C VAL A 48 3.01 -16.82 -13.82
N ILE A 49 2.28 -17.06 -12.73
CA ILE A 49 0.93 -17.65 -12.78
C ILE A 49 -0.17 -16.60 -13.01
N LYS A 50 0.18 -15.31 -13.16
CA LYS A 50 -0.76 -14.18 -13.25
C LYS A 50 -1.80 -14.20 -12.13
N ALA A 51 -1.33 -14.41 -10.90
CA ALA A 51 -2.19 -14.55 -9.75
C ALA A 51 -2.96 -13.24 -9.47
N GLY A 52 -4.24 -13.37 -9.09
CA GLY A 52 -5.03 -12.22 -8.65
C GLY A 52 -4.64 -11.72 -7.26
N PHE A 53 -5.23 -10.61 -6.81
CA PHE A 53 -4.93 -9.98 -5.51
C PHE A 53 -5.07 -10.92 -4.30
N SER A 54 -5.98 -11.89 -4.37
CA SER A 54 -6.20 -12.88 -3.30
C SER A 54 -4.97 -13.76 -3.03
N PHE A 55 -4.05 -13.89 -3.98
CA PHE A 55 -2.79 -14.61 -3.80
C PHE A 55 -1.94 -14.01 -2.67
N ALA A 56 -2.04 -12.70 -2.43
CA ALA A 56 -1.34 -12.03 -1.34
C ALA A 56 -1.63 -12.66 0.03
N ILE A 57 -2.82 -13.21 0.25
CA ILE A 57 -3.17 -13.91 1.50
C ILE A 57 -2.25 -15.12 1.70
N ILE A 58 -2.05 -15.92 0.65
CA ILE A 58 -1.18 -17.11 0.68
C ILE A 58 0.27 -16.68 0.91
N VAL A 59 0.72 -15.61 0.24
CA VAL A 59 2.06 -15.03 0.41
C VAL A 59 2.29 -14.65 1.87
N MET A 60 1.39 -13.86 2.47
CA MET A 60 1.55 -13.38 3.84
C MET A 60 1.57 -14.53 4.87
N LEU A 61 0.72 -15.54 4.70
CA LEU A 61 0.69 -16.72 5.57
C LEU A 61 1.99 -17.54 5.46
N LEU A 62 2.47 -17.78 4.24
CA LEU A 62 3.72 -18.52 4.02
C LEU A 62 4.93 -17.76 4.55
N VAL A 63 4.99 -16.45 4.32
CA VAL A 63 6.08 -15.61 4.82
C VAL A 63 6.09 -15.60 6.34
N ALA A 64 4.93 -15.44 7.00
CA ALA A 64 4.84 -15.49 8.45
C ALA A 64 5.29 -16.84 9.01
N LEU A 65 4.87 -17.95 8.37
CA LEU A 65 5.24 -19.30 8.75
C LEU A 65 6.74 -19.55 8.58
N MET A 66 7.29 -19.29 7.39
CA MET A 66 8.72 -19.52 7.10
C MET A 66 9.62 -18.64 7.97
N THR A 67 9.28 -17.37 8.14
CA THR A 67 10.03 -16.43 8.99
C THR A 67 9.99 -16.88 10.46
N GLY A 68 8.83 -17.28 10.94
CA GLY A 68 8.65 -17.75 12.33
C GLY A 68 9.38 -19.07 12.61
N LEU A 69 9.32 -20.02 11.68
CA LEU A 69 10.00 -21.32 11.80
C LEU A 69 11.53 -21.17 11.74
N VAL A 70 12.06 -20.32 10.87
CA VAL A 70 13.51 -20.05 10.80
C VAL A 70 13.96 -19.22 12.01
N GLY A 71 13.11 -18.34 12.53
CA GLY A 71 13.25 -17.72 13.85
C GLY A 71 13.08 -18.68 15.02
N GLY A 72 12.75 -19.93 14.69
CA GLY A 72 12.23 -21.04 15.49
C GLY A 72 11.49 -20.64 16.74
N LEU A 73 10.47 -19.85 16.47
CA LEU A 73 9.22 -19.84 17.19
C LEU A 73 8.53 -21.20 16.99
N ARG A 74 7.80 -21.63 18.02
CA ARG A 74 6.90 -22.78 17.91
C ARG A 74 5.70 -22.41 17.03
N PRO A 75 5.06 -23.36 16.32
CA PRO A 75 3.87 -23.08 15.51
C PRO A 75 2.76 -22.34 16.27
N THR A 76 2.57 -22.67 17.56
CA THR A 76 1.61 -21.98 18.43
C THR A 76 1.95 -20.50 18.65
N GLN A 77 3.24 -20.17 18.80
CA GLN A 77 3.70 -18.78 18.95
C GLN A 77 3.54 -18.00 17.65
N ILE A 78 3.78 -18.64 16.50
CA ILE A 78 3.54 -18.04 15.18
C ILE A 78 2.07 -17.72 15.01
N LEU A 79 1.19 -18.66 15.34
CA LEU A 79 -0.26 -18.46 15.27
C LEU A 79 -0.74 -17.36 16.23
N GLN A 80 -0.20 -17.31 17.45
CA GLN A 80 -0.53 -16.27 18.42
C GLN A 80 -0.07 -14.88 17.95
N ALA A 81 1.12 -14.78 17.35
CA ALA A 81 1.63 -13.55 16.77
C ALA A 81 0.77 -13.08 15.58
N LEU A 82 0.36 -14.02 14.70
CA LEU A 82 -0.59 -13.76 13.62
C LEU A 82 -1.93 -13.27 14.15
N TYR A 83 -2.50 -13.96 15.14
CA TYR A 83 -3.78 -13.58 15.76
C TYR A 83 -3.72 -12.18 16.38
N HIS A 84 -2.65 -11.87 17.12
CA HIS A 84 -2.46 -10.54 17.70
C HIS A 84 -2.28 -9.46 16.63
N GLY A 85 -1.62 -9.78 15.51
CA GLY A 85 -1.50 -8.90 14.35
C GLY A 85 -2.88 -8.62 13.73
N CYS A 86 -3.58 -9.67 13.34
CA CYS A 86 -4.91 -9.61 12.73
C CYS A 86 -5.95 -8.93 13.63
N GLY A 87 -5.92 -9.21 14.94
CA GLY A 87 -6.85 -8.66 15.92
C GLY A 87 -6.91 -7.12 15.92
N ARG A 88 -5.78 -6.46 15.66
CA ARG A 88 -5.70 -4.99 15.56
C ARG A 88 -6.36 -4.42 14.30
N LEU A 89 -6.59 -5.25 13.28
CA LEU A 89 -7.14 -4.85 11.99
C LEU A 89 -8.59 -5.31 11.78
N VAL A 90 -9.17 -6.06 12.73
CA VAL A 90 -10.54 -6.61 12.62
C VAL A 90 -11.57 -5.51 12.39
N TRP A 91 -11.45 -4.37 13.06
CA TRP A 91 -12.38 -3.26 12.89
C TRP A 91 -12.37 -2.72 11.45
N MET A 92 -11.18 -2.55 10.90
CA MET A 92 -11.00 -2.11 9.52
C MET A 92 -11.50 -3.16 8.52
N PHE A 93 -11.30 -4.44 8.80
CA PHE A 93 -11.86 -5.54 8.01
C PHE A 93 -13.39 -5.51 7.97
N ILE A 94 -14.06 -5.32 9.12
CA ILE A 94 -15.54 -5.26 9.18
C ILE A 94 -16.07 -4.07 8.39
N LEU A 95 -15.41 -2.90 8.50
CA LEU A 95 -15.79 -1.72 7.72
C LEU A 95 -15.71 -1.99 6.21
N TYR A 96 -14.62 -2.61 5.74
CA TYR A 96 -14.50 -2.96 4.32
C TYR A 96 -15.47 -4.05 3.88
N TRP A 97 -15.73 -5.02 4.75
CA TRP A 97 -16.72 -6.05 4.48
C TRP A 97 -18.13 -5.47 4.34
N LEU A 98 -18.48 -4.43 5.10
CA LEU A 98 -19.75 -3.71 4.96
C LEU A 98 -19.76 -2.73 3.76
N TYR A 99 -18.60 -2.18 3.40
CA TYR A 99 -18.46 -1.30 2.23
C TYR A 99 -18.61 -2.06 0.91
N ASN A 100 -18.15 -3.31 0.83
CA ASN A 100 -18.20 -4.10 -0.41
C ASN A 100 -19.64 -4.29 -0.96
N PRO A 101 -20.66 -4.65 -0.17
CA PRO A 101 -22.06 -4.68 -0.62
C PRO A 101 -22.54 -3.34 -1.18
N ILE A 102 -22.08 -2.20 -0.65
CA ILE A 102 -22.43 -0.88 -1.18
C ILE A 102 -21.81 -0.69 -2.57
N LEU A 103 -20.54 -1.07 -2.74
CA LEU A 103 -19.88 -1.03 -4.04
C LEU A 103 -20.57 -1.94 -5.07
N GLU A 104 -20.95 -3.15 -4.68
CA GLU A 104 -21.68 -4.09 -5.53
C GLU A 104 -23.09 -3.60 -5.86
N LEU A 105 -23.77 -2.97 -4.90
CA LEU A 105 -25.07 -2.34 -5.14
C LEU A 105 -24.95 -1.18 -6.13
N MET A 106 -23.96 -0.30 -5.96
CA MET A 106 -23.74 0.82 -6.90
C MET A 106 -23.43 0.33 -8.32
N ASP A 107 -22.66 -0.75 -8.43
CA ASP A 107 -22.36 -1.43 -9.69
C ASP A 107 -23.63 -2.00 -10.32
N GLY A 108 -24.46 -2.72 -9.54
CA GLY A 108 -25.74 -3.27 -9.99
C GLY A 108 -26.80 -2.21 -10.33
N LEU A 109 -26.71 -1.01 -9.76
CA LEU A 109 -27.54 0.14 -10.10
C LEU A 109 -27.04 0.90 -11.34
N HIS A 110 -25.96 0.45 -11.98
CA HIS A 110 -25.31 1.13 -13.10
C HIS A 110 -24.94 2.60 -12.80
N ALA A 111 -24.76 2.95 -11.52
CA ALA A 111 -24.49 4.32 -11.10
C ALA A 111 -23.18 4.86 -11.70
N TYR A 112 -22.18 3.99 -11.84
CA TYR A 112 -20.91 4.33 -12.47
C TYR A 112 -21.03 4.55 -13.98
N GLN A 113 -21.92 3.81 -14.66
CA GLN A 113 -22.19 4.02 -16.09
C GLN A 113 -22.94 5.33 -16.31
N GLY A 114 -23.94 5.66 -15.48
CA GLY A 114 -24.60 6.96 -15.54
C GLY A 114 -23.67 8.13 -15.29
N LEU A 115 -22.72 7.99 -14.34
CA LEU A 115 -21.66 8.99 -14.14
C LEU A 115 -20.76 9.13 -15.37
N LEU A 116 -20.40 8.00 -16.01
CA LEU A 116 -19.59 7.99 -17.23
C LEU A 116 -20.31 8.71 -18.36
N GLU A 117 -21.58 8.41 -18.64
CA GLU A 117 -22.38 9.08 -19.68
C GLU A 117 -22.49 10.59 -19.44
N TYR A 118 -22.68 11.00 -18.18
CA TYR A 118 -22.73 12.42 -17.83
C TYR A 118 -21.37 13.12 -17.99
N THR A 119 -20.28 12.42 -17.69
CA THR A 119 -18.92 12.98 -17.75
C THR A 119 -18.28 12.86 -19.13
N GLN A 120 -18.72 11.93 -19.98
CA GLN A 120 -18.20 11.70 -21.33
C GLN A 120 -18.07 12.97 -22.19
N PRO A 121 -19.07 13.87 -22.27
CA PRO A 121 -18.92 15.14 -23.00
C PRO A 121 -17.89 16.09 -22.38
N LEU A 122 -17.61 15.98 -21.07
CA LEU A 122 -16.54 16.74 -20.41
C LEU A 122 -15.14 16.14 -20.68
N LEU A 123 -15.07 14.91 -21.21
CA LEU A 123 -13.83 14.24 -21.59
C LEU A 123 -13.43 14.50 -23.03
N GLU A 124 -14.35 14.98 -23.87
CA GLU A 124 -14.05 15.36 -25.25
C GLU A 124 -12.99 16.46 -25.28
N GLY A 125 -11.80 16.12 -25.78
CA GLY A 125 -10.65 17.03 -25.86
C GLY A 125 -9.57 16.81 -24.77
N ILE A 126 -9.80 15.95 -23.78
CA ILE A 126 -8.78 15.57 -22.79
C ILE A 126 -7.90 14.46 -23.39
N SER A 127 -6.58 14.68 -23.44
CA SER A 127 -5.67 13.62 -23.87
C SER A 127 -5.72 12.43 -22.89
N PRO A 128 -5.56 11.18 -23.35
CA PRO A 128 -5.67 10.03 -22.45
C PRO A 128 -4.64 10.05 -21.30
N ALA A 129 -3.44 10.62 -21.50
CA ALA A 129 -2.46 10.87 -20.43
C ALA A 129 -2.96 11.86 -19.36
N TRP A 130 -3.63 12.94 -19.78
CA TRP A 130 -4.26 13.90 -18.87
C TRP A 130 -5.44 13.30 -18.10
N LEU A 131 -6.19 12.38 -18.72
CA LEU A 131 -7.22 11.62 -18.03
C LEU A 131 -6.62 10.75 -16.93
N CYS A 132 -5.56 9.98 -17.24
CA CYS A 132 -4.83 9.19 -16.24
C CYS A 132 -4.32 10.05 -15.08
N PHE A 133 -3.73 11.21 -15.39
CA PHE A 133 -3.26 12.16 -14.38
C PHE A 133 -4.40 12.72 -13.53
N SER A 134 -5.54 13.03 -14.12
CA SER A 134 -6.69 13.60 -13.40
C SER A 134 -7.31 12.59 -12.42
N ILE A 135 -7.45 11.34 -12.85
CA ILE A 135 -7.92 10.24 -11.99
C ILE A 135 -6.91 10.00 -10.87
N PHE A 136 -5.62 9.99 -11.18
CA PHE A 136 -4.56 9.89 -10.18
C PHE A 136 -4.64 11.01 -9.15
N ALA A 137 -4.72 12.27 -9.58
CA ALA A 137 -4.83 13.43 -8.70
C ALA A 137 -6.09 13.39 -7.82
N PHE A 138 -7.23 12.94 -8.39
CA PHE A 138 -8.46 12.71 -7.64
C PHE A 138 -8.25 11.67 -6.53
N ASN A 139 -7.58 10.54 -6.84
CA ASN A 139 -7.33 9.48 -5.87
C ASN A 139 -6.33 9.85 -4.77
N ILE A 140 -5.43 10.83 -4.99
CA ILE A 140 -4.58 11.37 -3.90
C ILE A 140 -5.44 12.08 -2.84
N ILE A 141 -6.47 12.81 -3.27
CA ILE A 141 -7.33 13.57 -2.36
C ILE A 141 -8.39 12.66 -1.75
N GLY A 142 -9.05 11.84 -2.56
CA GLY A 142 -10.11 10.91 -2.18
C GLY A 142 -9.62 9.53 -1.71
N HIS A 143 -8.39 9.44 -1.21
CA HIS A 143 -7.76 8.17 -0.84
C HIS A 143 -8.54 7.40 0.23
N VAL A 144 -8.35 6.08 0.25
CA VAL A 144 -8.92 5.17 1.25
C VAL A 144 -7.76 4.64 2.11
N PRO A 145 -7.43 5.32 3.22
CA PRO A 145 -6.21 5.01 3.97
C PRO A 145 -6.19 3.58 4.50
N GLY A 146 -5.02 2.93 4.38
CA GLY A 146 -4.78 1.59 4.91
C GLY A 146 -5.36 0.44 4.09
N ALA A 147 -5.96 0.67 2.92
CA ALA A 147 -6.47 -0.39 2.05
C ALA A 147 -6.20 -0.16 0.56
N ALA A 148 -4.93 -0.32 0.18
CA ALA A 148 -4.47 -0.26 -1.20
C ALA A 148 -5.34 -1.12 -2.16
N VAL A 149 -5.77 -2.32 -1.74
CA VAL A 149 -6.61 -3.22 -2.57
C VAL A 149 -8.01 -2.65 -2.76
N ALA A 150 -8.61 -2.05 -1.72
CA ALA A 150 -9.94 -1.46 -1.80
C ALA A 150 -9.91 -0.23 -2.72
N GLN A 151 -8.89 0.63 -2.56
CA GLN A 151 -8.69 1.79 -3.42
C GLN A 151 -8.49 1.38 -4.88
N MET A 152 -7.66 0.38 -5.15
CA MET A 152 -7.46 -0.15 -6.49
C MET A 152 -8.76 -0.71 -7.10
N THR A 153 -9.53 -1.45 -6.31
CA THR A 153 -10.82 -2.03 -6.76
C THR A 153 -11.83 -0.93 -7.08
N PHE A 154 -11.93 0.07 -6.22
CA PHE A 154 -12.79 1.24 -6.43
C PHE A 154 -12.39 2.01 -7.70
N THR A 155 -11.11 2.37 -7.82
CA THR A 155 -10.59 3.08 -9.00
C THR A 155 -10.85 2.29 -10.28
N HIS A 156 -10.65 0.96 -10.26
CA HIS A 156 -10.91 0.10 -11.41
C HIS A 156 -12.39 0.03 -11.78
N LYS A 157 -13.30 -0.10 -10.80
CA LYS A 157 -14.74 -0.17 -11.07
C LYS A 157 -15.31 1.14 -11.62
N ILE A 158 -14.87 2.28 -11.08
CA ILE A 158 -15.40 3.59 -11.49
C ILE A 158 -14.74 4.09 -12.76
N PHE A 159 -13.41 4.10 -12.79
CA PHE A 159 -12.66 4.75 -13.86
C PHE A 159 -12.11 3.78 -14.90
N GLY A 160 -12.14 2.46 -14.65
CA GLY A 160 -11.67 1.46 -15.62
C GLY A 160 -12.39 1.55 -16.98
N PRO A 161 -13.74 1.53 -17.01
CA PRO A 161 -14.49 1.70 -18.25
C PRO A 161 -14.19 3.03 -18.96
N MET A 162 -13.99 4.11 -18.19
CA MET A 162 -13.67 5.46 -18.69
C MET A 162 -12.28 5.50 -19.36
N LEU A 163 -11.28 4.90 -18.72
CA LEU A 163 -9.92 4.77 -19.27
C LEU A 163 -9.93 3.93 -20.55
N MET A 164 -10.68 2.82 -20.56
CA MET A 164 -10.83 1.99 -21.76
C MET A 164 -11.53 2.73 -22.90
N ALA A 165 -12.60 3.47 -22.61
CA ALA A 165 -13.33 4.26 -23.60
C ALA A 165 -12.46 5.40 -24.19
N ALA A 166 -11.56 5.97 -23.39
CA ALA A 166 -10.58 6.96 -23.82
C ALA A 166 -9.37 6.36 -24.57
N GLY A 167 -9.33 5.04 -24.80
CA GLY A 167 -8.25 4.37 -25.52
C GLY A 167 -6.96 4.17 -24.73
N VAL A 168 -7.00 4.30 -23.40
CA VAL A 168 -5.81 4.10 -22.55
C VAL A 168 -5.37 2.62 -22.58
N PRO A 169 -4.10 2.32 -22.88
CA PRO A 169 -3.61 0.95 -22.91
C PRO A 169 -3.60 0.33 -21.50
N PRO A 170 -3.64 -1.02 -21.37
CA PRO A 170 -3.65 -1.71 -20.08
C PRO A 170 -2.49 -1.32 -19.13
N GLN A 171 -1.35 -0.92 -19.70
CA GLN A 171 -0.19 -0.46 -18.96
C GLN A 171 -0.46 0.88 -18.25
N GLY A 172 -1.10 1.83 -18.95
CA GLY A 172 -1.53 3.10 -18.39
C GLY A 172 -2.58 2.92 -17.30
N THR A 173 -3.58 2.07 -17.52
CA THR A 173 -4.58 1.72 -16.50
C THR A 173 -3.93 1.11 -15.26
N THR A 174 -2.99 0.18 -15.45
CA THR A 174 -2.24 -0.43 -14.34
C THR A 174 -1.41 0.61 -13.58
N ALA A 175 -0.76 1.54 -14.30
CA ALA A 175 -0.02 2.64 -13.68
C ALA A 175 -0.94 3.55 -12.85
N VAL A 176 -2.13 3.88 -13.34
CA VAL A 176 -3.13 4.66 -12.59
C VAL A 176 -3.54 3.92 -11.32
N LEU A 177 -3.82 2.61 -11.42
CA LEU A 177 -4.19 1.77 -10.29
C LEU A 177 -3.09 1.71 -9.22
N LEU A 178 -1.85 1.51 -9.64
CA LEU A 178 -0.68 1.48 -8.74
C LEU A 178 -0.44 2.85 -8.08
N ALA A 179 -0.49 3.93 -8.87
CA ALA A 179 -0.31 5.29 -8.37
C ALA A 179 -1.39 5.63 -7.34
N SER A 180 -2.63 5.27 -7.65
CA SER A 180 -3.77 5.54 -6.77
C SER A 180 -3.63 4.84 -5.43
N SER A 181 -3.11 3.62 -5.38
CA SER A 181 -3.09 2.84 -4.13
C SER A 181 -1.81 2.97 -3.27
N GLN A 182 -0.80 3.74 -3.70
CA GLN A 182 0.53 3.74 -3.05
C GLN A 182 1.13 5.13 -2.80
N VAL A 183 0.68 6.17 -3.51
CA VAL A 183 1.33 7.50 -3.44
C VAL A 183 1.06 8.20 -2.10
N ASP A 184 -0.01 7.81 -1.40
CA ASP A 184 -0.46 8.40 -0.15
C ASP A 184 0.17 7.78 1.12
N TRP A 185 1.08 6.81 0.96
CA TRP A 185 1.67 6.05 2.07
C TRP A 185 2.31 6.94 3.15
N PHE A 186 2.82 8.11 2.76
CA PHE A 186 3.52 9.04 3.66
C PHE A 186 2.85 10.43 3.78
N GLY A 187 1.73 10.69 3.12
CA GLY A 187 1.04 12.00 3.11
C GLY A 187 -0.09 11.98 2.07
N PRO A 188 -0.84 13.08 1.82
CA PRO A 188 -0.76 14.41 2.42
C PRO A 188 -1.41 14.52 3.81
N PHE A 189 -2.14 13.48 4.23
CA PHE A 189 -2.84 13.44 5.50
C PHE A 189 -2.30 12.33 6.41
N PRO A 190 -2.48 12.44 7.74
CA PRO A 190 -2.08 11.37 8.64
C PRO A 190 -2.86 10.07 8.41
N SER A 191 -2.18 9.02 7.95
CA SER A 191 -2.74 7.69 7.68
C SER A 191 -2.25 6.64 8.69
N SER A 192 -2.94 5.50 8.75
CA SER A 192 -2.52 4.35 9.57
C SER A 192 -1.14 3.82 9.17
N ASP A 193 -0.78 3.89 7.89
CA ASP A 193 0.52 3.47 7.39
C ASP A 193 1.64 4.37 7.89
N MET A 194 1.40 5.68 7.91
CA MET A 194 2.34 6.65 8.46
C MET A 194 2.55 6.44 9.96
N PHE A 195 1.49 6.21 10.74
CA PHE A 195 1.61 5.87 12.16
C PHE A 195 2.31 4.52 12.39
N GLY A 196 2.07 3.53 11.52
CA GLY A 196 2.76 2.25 11.55
C GLY A 196 4.27 2.41 11.41
N GLN A 197 4.72 3.17 10.42
CA GLN A 197 6.15 3.45 10.21
C GLN A 197 6.75 4.33 11.32
N MET A 198 6.01 5.33 11.80
CA MET A 198 6.43 6.15 12.95
C MET A 198 6.61 5.30 14.22
N GLY A 199 5.72 4.32 14.45
CA GLY A 199 5.83 3.37 15.55
C GLY A 199 7.07 2.48 15.44
N LEU A 200 7.41 2.01 14.23
CA LEU A 200 8.65 1.26 13.97
C LEU A 200 9.90 2.12 14.19
N ALA A 201 9.85 3.38 13.77
CA ALA A 201 10.92 4.36 13.93
C ALA A 201 10.99 4.97 15.34
N GLN A 202 10.09 4.60 16.26
CA GLN A 202 9.92 5.19 17.59
C GLN A 202 9.86 6.74 17.55
N SER A 203 9.28 7.29 16.49
CA SER A 203 9.18 8.73 16.28
C SER A 203 7.78 9.23 16.66
N THR A 204 7.73 10.27 17.49
CA THR A 204 6.47 10.96 17.87
C THR A 204 6.24 12.24 17.07
N HIS A 205 7.19 12.62 16.20
CA HIS A 205 7.17 13.90 15.51
C HIS A 205 6.40 13.87 14.18
N LEU A 206 5.07 13.93 14.29
CA LEU A 206 4.14 13.95 13.16
C LEU A 206 4.45 15.05 12.13
N LYS A 207 4.83 16.25 12.59
CA LYS A 207 5.11 17.41 11.73
C LYS A 207 6.23 17.14 10.71
N TYR A 208 7.34 16.54 11.15
CA TYR A 208 8.47 16.24 10.27
C TYR A 208 8.19 15.06 9.35
N MET A 209 7.44 14.07 9.85
CA MET A 209 6.93 12.97 9.01
C MET A 209 6.06 13.52 7.87
N LEU A 210 5.18 14.49 8.17
CA LEU A 210 4.31 15.11 7.19
C LEU A 210 5.07 15.94 6.15
N TYR A 211 6.12 16.68 6.54
CA TYR A 211 6.97 17.40 5.57
C TYR A 211 7.67 16.44 4.61
N ASN A 212 8.24 15.34 5.12
CA ASN A 212 8.84 14.31 4.28
C ASN A 212 7.79 13.65 3.38
N GLY A 213 6.61 13.38 3.94
CA GLY A 213 5.43 12.93 3.24
C GLY A 213 5.08 13.76 2.02
N TRP A 214 4.93 15.07 2.21
CA TRP A 214 4.65 16.01 1.12
C TRP A 214 5.76 16.04 0.08
N ALA A 215 7.03 15.97 0.48
CA ALA A 215 8.14 15.90 -0.47
C ALA A 215 8.08 14.64 -1.34
N ILE A 216 7.79 13.48 -0.75
CA ILE A 216 7.64 12.21 -1.46
C ILE A 216 6.41 12.24 -2.38
N VAL A 217 5.28 12.78 -1.91
CA VAL A 217 4.05 12.92 -2.72
C VAL A 217 4.32 13.80 -3.94
N VAL A 218 4.98 14.95 -3.79
CA VAL A 218 5.31 15.84 -4.91
C VAL A 218 6.24 15.13 -5.91
N ALA A 219 7.27 14.42 -5.43
CA ALA A 219 8.16 13.66 -6.30
C ALA A 219 7.40 12.56 -7.08
N ASN A 220 6.50 11.85 -6.41
CA ASN A 220 5.64 10.84 -7.05
C ASN A 220 4.67 11.46 -8.05
N ILE A 221 4.09 12.63 -7.76
CA ILE A 221 3.21 13.34 -8.71
C ILE A 221 3.97 13.64 -10.00
N ILE A 222 5.20 14.15 -9.91
CA ILE A 222 6.04 14.45 -11.07
C ILE A 222 6.39 13.16 -11.81
N LEU A 223 6.80 12.11 -11.09
CA LEU A 223 7.14 10.81 -11.67
C LEU A 223 5.96 10.23 -12.47
N PHE A 224 4.77 10.16 -11.87
CA PHE A 224 3.59 9.60 -12.52
C PHE A 224 3.07 10.48 -13.65
N ALA A 225 3.16 11.82 -13.53
CA ALA A 225 2.84 12.72 -14.62
C ALA A 225 3.69 12.43 -15.87
N LEU A 226 5.00 12.23 -15.71
CA LEU A 226 5.90 11.86 -16.80
C LEU A 226 5.63 10.45 -17.30
N LEU A 227 5.40 9.51 -16.39
CA LEU A 227 5.11 8.11 -16.73
C LEU A 227 3.85 7.98 -17.59
N PHE A 228 2.79 8.75 -17.29
CA PHE A 228 1.56 8.73 -18.08
C PHE A 228 1.75 9.27 -19.50
N GLN A 229 2.67 10.21 -19.72
CA GLN A 229 3.00 10.71 -21.06
C GLN A 229 3.79 9.68 -21.90
N ILE A 230 4.40 8.69 -21.26
CA ILE A 230 5.21 7.65 -21.94
C ILE A 230 4.36 6.40 -22.20
N LEU A 231 3.50 6.04 -21.26
CA LEU A 231 2.72 4.80 -21.31
C LEU A 231 1.44 4.89 -22.13
N VAL A 232 0.99 6.11 -22.46
CA VAL A 232 -0.31 6.40 -23.09
C VAL A 232 -0.08 7.26 -24.32
#